data_AF-A0A644ZV49-F1
#
_entry.id   AF-A0A644ZV49-F1
#
_cell.length_a   1.000
_cell.length_b   1.000
_cell.length_c   1.000
_cell.angle_alpha   90.00
_cell.angle_beta   90.00
_cell.angle_gamma   90.00
#
_symmetry.space_group_name_H-M   'P 1'
#
loop_
_entity.id
_entity.type
_entity.pdbx_description
1 polymer ?
#
loop_
_entity_poly.entity_id
_entity_poly.type
_entity_poly.pdbx_seq_one_letter_code
_entity_poly.pdbx_strand_id
1 'polypeptide(L)'
;MATKEGVKVLDITKSDLPTLATIRHQDAPGAAKNLAVDAYGKVWASFPQKGLVEINPVNLTATAVVTVPVDGMDGYICADGTGERILSYNTTYNAQWQPEVAKIHAVTVSTKDVKVLYSGTYFYGVGASPNTKNIYTAEVSFSSNSILKVLNPDGSLKKSETAGVGTSRYLFF
;
A
#
# COMPACT_ATOMS: atom_id res chain seq x y z
N MET A 1 -10.16 -28.60 -7.04
CA MET A 1 -10.88 -27.37 -6.61
C MET A 1 -9.97 -26.19 -6.88
N ALA A 2 -10.41 -25.21 -7.68
CA ALA A 2 -9.64 -23.97 -7.85
C ALA A 2 -9.59 -23.22 -6.51
N THR A 3 -8.40 -22.80 -6.09
CA THR A 3 -8.22 -21.96 -4.90
C THR A 3 -9.04 -20.70 -5.07
N LYS A 4 -10.04 -20.52 -4.21
CA LYS A 4 -10.87 -19.33 -4.26
C LYS A 4 -10.00 -18.12 -3.84
N GLU A 5 -9.74 -17.15 -4.70
CA GLU A 5 -8.86 -15.98 -4.44
C GLU A 5 -9.48 -14.92 -3.52
N GLY A 6 -8.70 -14.20 -2.71
CA GLY A 6 -9.18 -13.16 -1.79
C GLY A 6 -8.29 -13.00 -0.55
N VAL A 7 -8.84 -12.46 0.55
CA VAL A 7 -8.16 -12.35 1.84
C VAL A 7 -8.56 -13.53 2.73
N LYS A 8 -7.60 -14.39 3.07
CA LYS A 8 -7.83 -15.50 4.01
C LYS A 8 -7.79 -15.02 5.45
N VAL A 9 -8.71 -15.54 6.25
CA VAL A 9 -8.75 -15.33 7.70
C VAL A 9 -8.42 -16.66 8.36
N LEU A 10 -7.41 -16.66 9.23
CA LEU A 10 -6.91 -17.87 9.90
C LEU A 10 -7.21 -17.79 11.40
N ASP A 11 -7.54 -18.92 12.01
CA ASP A 11 -7.69 -19.04 13.46
C ASP A 11 -6.32 -19.24 14.11
N ILE A 12 -5.78 -18.17 14.70
CA ILE A 12 -4.46 -18.20 15.35
C ILE A 12 -4.48 -18.87 16.72
N THR A 13 -5.65 -19.24 17.24
CA THR A 13 -5.76 -19.94 18.54
C THR A 13 -5.44 -21.44 18.41
N LYS A 14 -5.38 -21.95 17.18
CA LYS A 14 -5.08 -23.35 16.86
C LYS A 14 -3.75 -23.45 16.14
N SER A 15 -2.98 -24.48 16.45
CA SER A 15 -1.63 -24.69 15.91
C SER A 15 -1.59 -24.95 14.41
N ASP A 16 -2.67 -25.47 13.82
CA ASP A 16 -2.81 -25.75 12.40
C ASP A 16 -3.36 -24.56 11.58
N LEU A 17 -3.64 -23.43 12.24
CA LEU A 17 -4.09 -22.17 11.61
C LEU A 17 -5.23 -22.38 10.59
N PRO A 18 -6.35 -23.04 10.96
CA PRO A 18 -7.39 -23.37 10.01
C PRO A 18 -8.02 -22.10 9.44
N THR A 19 -8.43 -22.18 8.17
CA THR A 19 -9.11 -21.05 7.52
C THR A 19 -10.52 -20.90 8.08
N LEU A 20 -10.80 -19.76 8.71
CA LEU A 20 -12.14 -19.38 9.18
C LEU A 20 -13.00 -18.87 8.02
N ALA A 21 -12.41 -18.04 7.16
CA ALA A 21 -13.11 -17.40 6.05
C ALA A 21 -12.16 -17.06 4.90
N THR A 22 -12.74 -16.79 3.73
CA THR A 22 -12.03 -16.08 2.66
C THR A 22 -12.89 -14.93 2.16
N ILE A 23 -12.47 -13.71 2.52
CA ILE A 23 -13.16 -12.46 2.27
C ILE A 23 -12.88 -12.01 0.83
N ARG A 24 -13.92 -11.52 0.15
CA ARG A 24 -13.88 -11.06 -1.24
C ARG A 24 -14.83 -9.90 -1.44
N HIS A 25 -14.56 -9.09 -2.46
CA HIS A 25 -15.52 -8.16 -3.02
C HIS A 25 -15.79 -8.53 -4.48
N GLN A 26 -17.05 -8.46 -4.91
CA GLN A 26 -17.45 -8.83 -6.29
C GLN A 26 -16.77 -7.97 -7.35
N ASP A 27 -16.56 -6.68 -7.05
CA ASP A 27 -15.93 -5.72 -7.95
C ASP A 27 -14.38 -5.78 -7.93
N ALA A 28 -13.81 -6.56 -7.03
CA ALA A 28 -12.36 -6.78 -6.92
C ALA A 28 -12.02 -8.29 -6.89
N PRO A 29 -12.31 -9.03 -7.98
CA PRO A 29 -11.84 -10.41 -8.10
C PRO A 29 -10.29 -10.43 -8.17
N GLY A 30 -9.70 -11.54 -7.76
CA GLY A 30 -8.24 -11.72 -7.75
C GLY A 30 -7.66 -12.00 -6.37
N ALA A 31 -6.33 -12.12 -6.33
CA ALA A 31 -5.58 -12.29 -5.10
C ALA A 31 -5.14 -10.94 -4.52
N ALA A 32 -5.47 -10.71 -3.24
CA ALA A 32 -4.91 -9.60 -2.49
C ALA A 32 -3.38 -9.75 -2.35
N LYS A 33 -2.64 -8.64 -2.36
CA LYS A 33 -1.17 -8.64 -2.28
C LYS A 33 -0.63 -8.22 -0.91
N ASN A 34 -1.16 -7.13 -0.36
CA ASN A 34 -0.75 -6.60 0.93
C ASN A 34 -1.96 -6.16 1.75
N LEU A 35 -1.73 -6.00 3.06
CA LEU A 35 -2.72 -5.58 4.04
C LEU A 35 -2.20 -4.37 4.83
N ALA A 36 -3.09 -3.46 5.19
CA ALA A 36 -2.85 -2.38 6.14
C ALA A 36 -4.04 -2.24 7.10
N VAL A 37 -3.85 -1.59 8.24
CA VAL A 37 -4.92 -1.30 9.21
C VAL A 37 -5.05 0.21 9.36
N ASP A 38 -6.28 0.71 9.35
CA ASP A 38 -6.57 2.13 9.54
C ASP A 38 -6.82 2.51 11.01
N ALA A 39 -7.02 3.80 11.27
CA ALA A 39 -7.26 4.35 12.60
C ALA A 39 -8.56 3.84 13.25
N TYR A 40 -9.48 3.27 12.47
CA TYR A 40 -10.78 2.76 12.91
C TYR A 40 -10.79 1.23 13.04
N GLY A 41 -9.61 0.60 12.91
CA GLY A 41 -9.46 -0.85 13.00
C GLY A 41 -10.05 -1.60 11.81
N LYS A 42 -10.30 -0.95 10.66
CA LYS A 42 -10.60 -1.65 9.41
C LYS A 42 -9.31 -2.15 8.78
N VAL A 43 -9.42 -3.30 8.12
CA VAL A 43 -8.33 -3.86 7.33
C VAL A 43 -8.51 -3.40 5.90
N TRP A 44 -7.43 -2.97 5.26
CA TRP A 44 -7.40 -2.60 3.85
C TRP A 44 -6.53 -3.59 3.11
N ALA A 45 -7.03 -4.10 2.00
CA ALA A 45 -6.33 -5.07 1.17
C ALA A 45 -6.08 -4.51 -0.22
N SER A 46 -4.87 -4.70 -0.75
CA SER A 46 -4.51 -4.22 -2.08
C SER A 46 -4.75 -5.27 -3.15
N PHE A 47 -5.36 -4.82 -4.26
CA PHE A 47 -5.61 -5.59 -5.47
C PHE A 47 -5.09 -4.77 -6.65
N PRO A 48 -3.87 -5.02 -7.16
CA PRO A 48 -3.21 -4.08 -8.07
C PRO A 48 -3.99 -3.64 -9.31
N GLN A 49 -4.86 -4.50 -9.84
CA GLN A 49 -5.70 -4.20 -11.02
C GLN A 49 -7.02 -3.50 -10.67
N LYS A 50 -7.31 -3.27 -9.40
CA LYS A 50 -8.63 -2.81 -8.89
C LYS A 50 -8.52 -1.67 -7.90
N GLY A 51 -7.44 -1.61 -7.12
CA GLY A 51 -7.22 -0.62 -6.07
C GLY A 51 -7.24 -1.26 -4.69
N LEU A 52 -7.98 -0.66 -3.76
CA LEU A 52 -8.03 -1.11 -2.37
C LEU A 52 -9.42 -1.59 -1.99
N VAL A 53 -9.48 -2.63 -1.18
CA VAL A 53 -10.72 -3.17 -0.60
C VAL A 53 -10.69 -2.94 0.90
N GLU A 54 -11.70 -2.26 1.45
CA GLU A 54 -11.90 -2.15 2.88
C GLU A 54 -12.61 -3.41 3.39
N ILE A 55 -12.16 -3.91 4.54
CA ILE A 55 -12.66 -5.09 5.22
C ILE A 55 -13.01 -4.73 6.65
N ASN A 56 -14.22 -5.12 7.07
CA ASN A 56 -14.61 -5.15 8.47
C ASN A 56 -14.12 -6.46 9.11
N PRO A 57 -13.08 -6.43 9.96
CA PRO A 57 -12.53 -7.65 10.54
C PRO A 57 -13.44 -8.30 11.59
N VAL A 58 -14.45 -7.57 12.12
CA VAL A 58 -15.40 -8.13 13.09
C VAL A 58 -16.40 -9.06 12.38
N ASN A 59 -16.92 -8.61 11.25
CA ASN A 59 -17.96 -9.33 10.50
C ASN A 59 -17.39 -10.20 9.38
N LEU A 60 -16.08 -10.11 9.12
CA LEU A 60 -15.37 -10.81 8.04
C LEU A 60 -15.96 -10.49 6.65
N THR A 61 -16.32 -9.23 6.40
CA THR A 61 -16.92 -8.78 5.14
C THR A 61 -16.08 -7.67 4.51
N ALA A 62 -16.02 -7.67 3.17
CA ALA A 62 -15.56 -6.51 2.42
C ALA A 62 -16.68 -5.45 2.40
N THR A 63 -16.35 -4.20 2.69
CA THR A 63 -17.32 -3.12 2.89
C THR A 63 -17.25 -2.03 1.83
N ALA A 64 -16.10 -1.85 1.17
CA ALA A 64 -15.92 -0.89 0.09
C ALA A 64 -14.80 -1.28 -0.86
N VAL A 65 -14.83 -0.74 -2.07
CA VAL A 65 -13.70 -0.75 -3.03
C VAL A 65 -13.39 0.68 -3.43
N VAL A 66 -12.11 1.03 -3.40
CA VAL A 66 -11.60 2.32 -3.84
C VAL A 66 -10.64 2.12 -4.99
N THR A 67 -11.01 2.63 -6.16
CA THR A 67 -10.15 2.62 -7.35
C THR A 67 -9.00 3.61 -7.15
N VAL A 68 -7.80 3.09 -6.94
CA VAL A 68 -6.56 3.87 -6.81
C VAL A 68 -5.42 3.06 -7.43
N PRO A 69 -4.45 3.70 -8.12
CA PRO A 69 -3.32 2.96 -8.64
C PRO A 69 -2.48 2.34 -7.53
N VAL A 70 -2.12 1.09 -7.74
CA VAL A 70 -1.32 0.25 -6.85
C VAL A 70 -0.30 -0.45 -7.73
N ASP A 71 0.93 -0.62 -7.25
CA ASP A 71 1.98 -1.29 -8.01
C ASP A 71 1.58 -2.71 -8.42
N GLY A 72 1.74 -3.04 -9.70
CA GLY A 72 1.28 -4.30 -10.29
C GLY A 72 1.99 -5.55 -9.75
N MET A 73 3.27 -5.42 -9.40
CA MET A 73 4.11 -6.53 -8.99
C MET A 73 4.05 -6.73 -7.48
N ASP A 74 4.23 -5.64 -6.74
CA ASP A 74 4.33 -5.65 -5.29
C ASP A 74 2.96 -5.49 -4.63
N GLY A 75 2.21 -4.46 -5.06
CA GLY A 75 0.95 -4.10 -4.48
C GLY A 75 1.04 -3.60 -3.04
N TYR A 76 2.20 -3.11 -2.62
CA TYR A 76 2.41 -2.68 -1.23
C TYR A 76 1.57 -1.46 -0.86
N ILE A 77 1.07 -1.48 0.37
CA ILE A 77 0.29 -0.40 0.99
C ILE A 77 0.68 -0.25 2.46
N CYS A 78 0.50 0.95 3.02
CA CYS A 78 0.66 1.19 4.45
C CYS A 78 -0.28 2.30 4.93
N ALA A 79 -0.45 2.44 6.24
CA ALA A 79 -1.09 3.62 6.83
C ALA A 79 -0.14 4.83 6.77
N ASP A 80 -0.67 6.05 6.76
CA ASP A 80 0.09 7.31 6.75
C ASP A 80 0.65 7.74 8.12
N GLY A 81 0.74 6.80 9.07
CA GLY A 81 1.23 7.04 10.42
C GLY A 81 0.15 7.52 11.41
N THR A 82 -0.95 8.12 10.95
CA THR A 82 -2.15 8.33 11.78
C THR A 82 -3.17 7.21 11.59
N GLY A 83 -3.18 6.59 10.40
CA GLY A 83 -4.22 5.62 10.05
C GLY A 83 -5.43 6.27 9.39
N GLU A 84 -5.43 7.60 9.20
CA GLU A 84 -6.53 8.30 8.53
C GLU A 84 -6.44 8.20 7.01
N ARG A 85 -5.28 7.81 6.49
CA ARG A 85 -5.08 7.53 5.06
C ARG A 85 -4.35 6.21 4.85
N ILE A 86 -4.75 5.48 3.82
CA ILE A 86 -3.97 4.36 3.28
C ILE A 86 -3.17 4.86 2.09
N LEU A 87 -1.86 4.65 2.17
CA LEU A 87 -0.90 5.00 1.13
C LEU A 87 -0.67 3.83 0.20
N SER A 88 -0.61 4.12 -1.09
CA SER A 88 -0.09 3.23 -2.12
C SER A 88 0.93 3.98 -2.98
N TYR A 89 1.64 3.25 -3.83
CA TYR A 89 2.42 3.84 -4.90
C TYR A 89 2.20 3.08 -6.20
N ASN A 90 2.52 3.73 -7.31
CA ASN A 90 2.57 3.12 -8.64
C ASN A 90 3.57 3.89 -9.50
N THR A 91 4.29 3.16 -10.35
CA THR A 91 5.16 3.73 -11.38
C THR A 91 4.59 3.41 -12.76
N THR A 92 4.44 4.44 -13.60
CA THR A 92 4.13 4.27 -15.03
C THR A 92 5.41 4.10 -15.82
N TYR A 93 5.37 3.22 -16.81
CA TYR A 93 6.52 2.92 -17.67
C TYR A 93 6.15 3.17 -19.12
N ASN A 94 7.14 3.58 -19.91
CA ASN A 94 7.00 3.67 -21.36
C ASN A 94 7.06 2.29 -22.03
N ALA A 95 6.94 2.25 -23.35
CA ALA A 95 6.98 1.01 -24.14
C ALA A 95 8.32 0.25 -24.05
N GLN A 96 9.40 0.91 -23.61
CA GLN A 96 10.72 0.31 -23.39
C GLN A 96 10.93 -0.11 -21.91
N TRP A 97 9.87 -0.12 -21.10
CA TRP A 97 9.92 -0.43 -19.67
C TRP A 97 10.82 0.51 -18.86
N GLN A 98 11.00 1.74 -19.33
CA GLN A 98 11.67 2.79 -18.54
C GLN A 98 10.64 3.54 -17.70
N PRO A 99 10.92 3.81 -16.42
CA PRO A 99 10.00 4.52 -15.54
C PRO A 99 9.87 5.99 -16.00
N GLU A 100 8.63 6.45 -16.17
CA GLU A 100 8.32 7.82 -16.57
C GLU A 100 7.93 8.68 -15.36
N VAL A 101 6.95 8.21 -14.59
CA VAL A 101 6.42 8.91 -13.43
C VAL A 101 6.03 7.89 -12.36
N ALA A 102 6.52 8.10 -11.16
CA ALA A 102 6.07 7.39 -9.97
C ALA A 102 5.25 8.33 -9.08
N LYS A 103 4.16 7.82 -8.49
CA LYS A 103 3.27 8.58 -7.62
C LYS A 103 3.02 7.85 -6.32
N ILE A 104 2.93 8.62 -5.23
CA ILE A 104 2.31 8.18 -3.98
C ILE A 104 0.85 8.64 -4.01
N HIS A 105 -0.06 7.69 -3.84
CA HIS A 105 -1.48 7.97 -3.65
C HIS A 105 -1.84 7.81 -2.19
N ALA A 106 -2.81 8.60 -1.73
CA ALA A 106 -3.42 8.48 -0.43
C ALA A 106 -4.93 8.36 -0.58
N VAL A 107 -5.50 7.36 0.08
CA VAL A 107 -6.94 7.17 0.20
C VAL A 107 -7.35 7.61 1.60
N THR A 108 -8.15 8.66 1.71
CA THR A 108 -8.73 9.08 3.00
C THR A 108 -9.76 8.05 3.44
N VAL A 109 -9.59 7.48 4.63
CA VAL A 109 -10.38 6.30 5.02
C VAL A 109 -11.84 6.65 5.32
N SER A 110 -12.13 7.84 5.83
CA SER A 110 -13.50 8.26 6.16
C SER A 110 -14.33 8.62 4.92
N THR A 111 -13.73 9.29 3.94
CA THR A 111 -14.44 9.79 2.75
C THR A 111 -14.20 8.94 1.50
N LYS A 112 -13.20 8.06 1.52
CA LYS A 112 -12.72 7.28 0.38
C LYS A 112 -12.10 8.13 -0.75
N ASP A 113 -11.81 9.40 -0.48
CA ASP A 113 -11.19 10.29 -1.47
C ASP A 113 -9.76 9.87 -1.79
N VAL A 114 -9.40 9.96 -3.07
CA VAL A 114 -8.07 9.64 -3.58
C VAL A 114 -7.31 10.93 -3.91
N LYS A 115 -6.09 11.07 -3.39
CA LYS A 115 -5.20 12.18 -3.71
C LYS A 115 -3.79 11.70 -4.07
N VAL A 116 -3.15 12.34 -5.04
CA VAL A 116 -1.70 12.21 -5.26
C VAL A 116 -0.99 13.11 -4.25
N LEU A 117 -0.13 12.53 -3.41
CA LEU A 117 0.65 13.29 -2.43
C LEU A 117 1.98 13.77 -3.00
N TYR A 118 2.63 12.94 -3.82
CA TYR A 118 3.96 13.21 -4.32
C TYR A 118 4.19 12.49 -5.64
N SER A 119 5.02 13.08 -6.49
CA SER A 119 5.47 12.49 -7.76
C SER A 119 7.00 12.50 -7.84
N GLY A 120 7.57 11.47 -8.44
CA GLY A 120 9.01 11.31 -8.69
C GLY A 120 9.22 10.41 -9.91
N THR A 121 10.42 9.81 -10.04
CA THR A 121 10.74 9.00 -11.23
C THR A 121 10.39 7.52 -11.06
N TYR A 122 10.89 6.87 -10.02
CA TYR A 122 10.70 5.42 -9.84
C TYR A 122 10.57 5.02 -8.37
N PHE A 123 9.36 4.67 -7.92
CA PHE A 123 9.13 4.23 -6.55
C PHE A 123 8.99 2.71 -6.47
N TYR A 124 9.56 2.13 -5.42
CA TYR A 124 9.43 0.71 -5.09
C TYR A 124 9.10 0.49 -3.60
N GLY A 125 8.44 1.49 -3.01
CA GLY A 125 8.05 1.45 -1.61
C GLY A 125 7.48 2.77 -1.13
N VAL A 126 6.64 2.70 -0.11
CA VAL A 126 6.20 3.83 0.69
C VAL A 126 6.15 3.40 2.15
N GLY A 127 6.35 4.32 3.08
CA GLY A 127 6.20 4.08 4.51
C GLY A 127 5.88 5.37 5.24
N ALA A 128 5.28 5.31 6.41
CA ALA A 128 5.03 6.51 7.20
C ALA A 128 5.35 6.27 8.68
N SER A 129 6.04 7.24 9.27
CA SER A 129 6.43 7.15 10.67
C SER A 129 5.22 7.39 11.58
N PRO A 130 4.88 6.50 12.51
CA PRO A 130 3.80 6.75 13.47
C PRO A 130 4.15 7.86 14.45
N ASN A 131 5.43 8.18 14.65
CA ASN A 131 5.88 9.20 15.59
C ASN A 131 5.86 10.60 14.96
N THR A 132 6.46 10.74 13.77
CA THR A 132 6.61 12.06 13.12
C THR A 132 5.60 12.33 12.03
N LYS A 133 4.83 11.32 11.61
CA LYS A 133 3.88 11.34 10.48
C LYS A 133 4.52 11.66 9.13
N ASN A 134 5.85 11.79 9.07
CA ASN A 134 6.55 11.96 7.81
C ASN A 134 6.38 10.69 6.96
N ILE A 135 6.27 10.90 5.65
CA ILE A 135 6.14 9.84 4.65
C ILE A 135 7.51 9.64 4.00
N TYR A 136 7.84 8.39 3.73
CA TYR A 136 9.13 7.94 3.22
C TYR A 136 8.88 7.18 1.93
N THR A 137 9.62 7.52 0.89
CA THR A 137 9.70 6.75 -0.35
C THR A 137 11.13 6.85 -0.88
N ALA A 138 11.49 6.08 -1.90
CA ALA A 138 12.78 6.19 -2.54
C ALA A 138 12.60 6.20 -4.06
N GLU A 139 13.34 7.09 -4.72
CA GLU A 139 13.67 6.90 -6.12
C GLU A 139 14.66 5.74 -6.19
N VAL A 140 14.12 4.55 -6.47
CA VAL A 140 14.87 3.29 -6.34
C VAL A 140 15.87 3.16 -7.47
N SER A 141 17.04 2.62 -7.14
CA SER A 141 17.98 2.07 -8.10
C SER A 141 18.34 0.64 -7.69
N PHE A 142 18.40 -0.26 -8.66
CA PHE A 142 18.80 -1.66 -8.46
C PHE A 142 20.27 -1.92 -8.84
N SER A 143 20.98 -0.90 -9.31
CA SER A 143 22.40 -0.98 -9.70
C SER A 143 23.28 0.04 -8.98
N SER A 144 22.68 1.00 -8.28
CA SER A 144 23.35 2.05 -7.52
C SER A 144 22.52 2.43 -6.28
N ASN A 145 23.06 3.31 -5.46
CA ASN A 145 22.33 3.82 -4.29
C ASN A 145 21.02 4.50 -4.71
N SER A 146 19.96 4.22 -3.94
CA SER A 146 18.66 4.87 -4.12
C SER A 146 18.67 6.27 -3.50
N ILE A 147 17.75 7.13 -3.93
CA ILE A 147 17.55 8.46 -3.31
C ILE A 147 16.29 8.41 -2.47
N LEU A 148 16.46 8.34 -1.14
CA LEU A 148 15.38 8.44 -0.18
C LEU A 148 14.78 9.84 -0.23
N LYS A 149 13.46 9.92 -0.28
CA LYS A 149 12.67 11.13 -0.11
C LYS A 149 11.93 11.04 1.23
N VAL A 150 12.09 12.08 2.04
CA VAL A 150 11.30 12.28 3.25
C VAL A 150 10.33 13.42 2.96
N LEU A 151 9.04 13.14 3.12
CA LEU A 151 7.95 14.06 2.88
C LEU A 151 7.27 14.43 4.21
N ASN A 152 6.78 15.65 4.30
CA ASN A 152 5.82 16.00 5.34
C ASN A 152 4.48 15.26 5.10
N PRO A 153 3.58 15.21 6.10
CA PRO A 153 2.31 14.50 5.98
C PRO A 153 1.41 14.98 4.83
N ASP A 154 1.58 16.22 4.39
CA ASP A 154 0.84 16.84 3.28
C ASP A 154 1.38 16.45 1.89
N GLY A 155 2.52 15.75 1.84
CA GLY A 155 3.21 15.35 0.61
C GLY A 155 4.33 16.30 0.17
N SER A 156 4.53 17.42 0.86
CA SER A 156 5.64 18.34 0.53
C SER A 156 6.99 17.71 0.86
N LEU A 157 7.98 17.88 -0.03
CA LEU A 157 9.32 17.34 0.17
C LEU A 157 9.99 18.05 1.34
N LYS A 158 10.36 17.29 2.37
CA LYS A 158 11.09 17.80 3.54
C LYS A 158 12.60 17.73 3.32
N LYS A 159 13.10 16.59 2.85
CA LYS A 159 14.51 16.38 2.49
C LYS A 159 14.70 15.16 1.62
N SER A 160 15.89 15.06 1.03
CA SER A 160 16.37 13.85 0.36
C SER A 160 17.66 13.36 1.00
N GLU A 161 17.86 12.06 1.01
CA GLU A 161 19.06 11.40 1.56
C GLU A 161 19.48 10.26 0.63
N THR A 162 20.72 9.80 0.73
CA THR A 162 21.16 8.59 0.02
C THR A 162 20.80 7.35 0.84
N ALA A 163 20.28 6.33 0.19
CA ALA A 163 20.02 5.00 0.77
C ALA A 163 20.68 3.92 -0.08
N GLY A 164 20.68 2.68 0.42
CA GLY A 164 21.25 1.55 -0.31
C GLY A 164 20.53 1.21 -1.62
N VAL A 165 21.10 0.27 -2.35
CA VAL A 165 20.49 -0.32 -3.57
C VAL A 165 19.17 -1.01 -3.21
N GLY A 166 18.13 -0.84 -4.03
CA GLY A 166 16.85 -1.56 -3.90
C GLY A 166 15.96 -1.14 -2.73
N THR A 167 16.04 0.12 -2.29
CA THR A 167 15.29 0.62 -1.12
C THR A 167 13.77 0.54 -1.35
N SER A 168 13.06 -0.23 -0.50
CA SER A 168 11.65 -0.60 -0.76
C SER A 168 10.74 -0.70 0.47
N ARG A 169 11.29 -0.84 1.68
CA ARG A 169 10.52 -1.02 2.92
C ARG A 169 11.07 -0.17 4.05
N TYR A 170 10.17 0.24 4.94
CA TYR A 170 10.47 1.17 6.02
C TYR A 170 9.93 0.59 7.32
N LEU A 171 10.81 0.47 8.31
CA LEU A 171 10.47 0.09 9.67
C LEU A 171 10.81 1.26 10.58
N PHE A 172 9.91 1.58 11.49
CA PHE A 172 10.06 2.70 12.42
C PHE A 172 10.13 2.15 13.85
N PHE A 173 11.03 2.73 14.65
CA PHE A 173 11.28 2.38 16.05
C PHE A 173 10.92 3.56 16.95
#